data_AF-A0A0P9S2V8-F1
#
_entry.id   AF-A0A0P9S2V8-F1
#
_cell.length_a   1.000
_cell.length_b   1.000
_cell.length_c   1.000
_cell.angle_alpha   90.00
_cell.angle_beta   90.00
_cell.angle_gamma   90.00
#
_symmetry.space_group_name_H-M   'P 1'
#
loop_
_entity.id
_entity.type
_entity.pdbx_description
1 polymer ?
#
loop_
_entity_poly.entity_id
_entity_poly.type
_entity_poly.pdbx_seq_one_letter_code
_entity_poly.pdbx_strand_id
1 'polypeptide(L)'
;MMQSGEEVKRALWRSFMDSAHATLDHWQSLFEQPEQAQQRLLMRMLSANRDCAFGQAHDFFGIRDAEEFRKRVPIHTYAQLQPWIERAQQEQGPILTASPPLFFERSSGNSALQKHIPYTQEFLGQLQGSLTVWLADMYRQVPEVSHGSGYWSMSPPLQQPAMTANGIPIGSVSDLQYLQGSAIAGLAG
;
A
#
# COMPACT_ATOMS: atom_id res chain seq x y z
N MET A 1 -12.81 7.49 36.15
CA MET A 1 -12.47 6.49 35.11
C MET A 1 -12.57 7.06 33.69
N MET A 2 -13.55 7.92 33.38
CA MET A 2 -13.72 8.51 32.02
C MET A 2 -12.60 9.49 31.59
N GLN A 3 -12.10 10.34 32.50
CA GLN A 3 -11.01 11.29 32.19
C GLN A 3 -9.69 10.62 31.80
N SER A 4 -9.40 9.44 32.36
CA SER A 4 -8.19 8.67 32.07
C SER A 4 -8.15 8.14 30.63
N GLY A 5 -9.29 7.80 30.04
CA GLY A 5 -9.35 7.30 28.66
C GLY A 5 -9.13 8.40 27.62
N GLU A 6 -9.66 9.61 27.85
CA GLU A 6 -9.45 10.75 26.96
C GLU A 6 -8.00 11.25 26.98
N GLU A 7 -7.36 11.26 28.15
CA GLU A 7 -5.94 11.65 28.26
C GLU A 7 -5.02 10.70 27.48
N VAL A 8 -5.31 9.39 27.52
CA VAL A 8 -4.58 8.39 26.75
C VAL A 8 -4.74 8.62 25.26
N LYS A 9 -5.96 8.85 24.76
CA LYS A 9 -6.20 9.13 23.33
C LYS A 9 -5.46 10.38 22.85
N ARG A 10 -5.50 11.46 23.63
CA ARG A 10 -4.75 12.68 23.34
C ARG A 10 -3.23 12.42 23.31
N ALA A 11 -2.73 11.58 24.22
CA ALA A 11 -1.32 11.19 24.22
C ALA A 11 -0.94 10.38 22.97
N LEU A 12 -1.80 9.45 22.52
CA LEU A 12 -1.60 8.68 21.29
C LEU A 12 -1.54 9.59 20.07
N TRP A 13 -2.45 10.56 19.95
CA TRP A 13 -2.44 11.54 18.86
C TRP A 13 -1.18 12.42 18.88
N ARG A 14 -0.72 12.86 20.05
CA ARG A 14 0.55 13.60 20.17
C ARG A 14 1.75 12.76 19.71
N SER A 15 1.85 11.53 20.21
CA SER A 15 2.92 10.61 19.81
C SER A 15 2.89 10.29 18.31
N PHE A 16 1.69 10.16 17.73
CA PHE A 16 1.52 10.00 16.29
C PHE A 16 2.05 11.23 15.53
N MET A 17 1.69 12.45 15.95
CA MET A 17 2.17 13.68 15.32
C MET A 17 3.70 13.83 15.39
N ASP A 18 4.30 13.48 16.52
CA ASP A 18 5.77 13.50 16.67
C ASP A 18 6.42 12.54 15.66
N SER A 19 5.84 11.36 15.45
CA SER A 19 6.33 10.39 14.46
C SER A 19 6.06 10.80 13.01
N ALA A 20 5.03 11.62 12.76
CA ALA A 20 4.58 12.00 11.42
C ALA A 20 5.47 13.06 10.77
N HIS A 21 6.25 13.82 11.56
CA HIS A 21 7.03 14.96 11.07
C HIS A 21 7.95 14.60 9.89
N ALA A 22 8.73 13.52 10.02
CA ALA A 22 9.63 13.08 8.96
C ALA A 22 8.88 12.69 7.67
N THR A 23 7.70 12.07 7.78
CA THR A 23 6.85 11.73 6.63
C THR A 23 6.28 12.98 5.96
N LEU A 24 5.84 13.96 6.75
CA LEU A 24 5.30 15.23 6.26
C LEU A 24 6.37 16.04 5.54
N ASP A 25 7.56 16.19 6.12
CA ASP A 25 8.68 16.92 5.52
C ASP A 25 9.11 16.26 4.20
N HIS A 26 9.23 14.92 4.21
CA HIS A 26 9.53 14.18 3.00
C HIS A 26 8.46 14.41 1.93
N TRP A 27 7.17 14.28 2.29
CA TRP A 27 6.06 14.46 1.37
C TRP A 27 6.03 15.88 0.76
N GLN A 28 6.28 16.92 1.57
CA GLN A 28 6.37 18.30 1.10
C GLN A 28 7.52 18.49 0.10
N SER A 29 8.69 17.91 0.37
CA SER A 29 9.86 18.01 -0.53
C SER A 29 9.59 17.41 -1.92
N LEU A 30 8.66 16.45 -2.05
CA LEU A 30 8.31 15.85 -3.33
C LEU A 30 7.63 16.85 -4.28
N PHE A 31 6.97 17.89 -3.75
CA PHE A 31 6.30 18.91 -4.56
C PHE A 31 7.25 20.01 -5.07
N GLU A 32 8.45 20.13 -4.51
CA GLU A 32 9.43 21.10 -4.98
C GLU A 32 9.90 20.78 -6.40
N GLN A 33 10.05 19.48 -6.72
CA GLN A 33 10.54 18.99 -8.00
C GLN A 33 9.77 17.73 -8.44
N PRO A 34 8.48 17.86 -8.82
CA PRO A 34 7.57 16.73 -9.01
C PRO A 34 7.97 15.79 -10.15
N GLU A 35 8.52 16.33 -11.24
CA GLU A 35 9.01 15.53 -12.37
C GLU A 35 10.16 14.61 -11.95
N GLN A 36 11.15 15.16 -11.24
CA GLN A 36 12.27 14.37 -10.73
C GLN A 36 11.83 13.38 -9.65
N ALA A 37 10.86 13.74 -8.81
CA ALA A 37 10.28 12.83 -7.83
C ALA A 37 9.64 11.61 -8.51
N GLN A 38 8.84 11.82 -9.56
CA GLN A 38 8.26 10.74 -10.36
C GLN A 38 9.31 9.89 -11.06
N GLN A 39 10.33 10.50 -11.67
CA GLN A 39 11.41 9.76 -12.32
C GLN A 39 12.18 8.90 -11.32
N ARG A 40 12.54 9.44 -10.14
CA ARG A 40 13.21 8.66 -9.08
C ARG A 40 12.34 7.50 -8.61
N LEU A 41 11.03 7.72 -8.43
CA LEU A 41 10.10 6.67 -8.03
C LEU A 41 10.04 5.54 -9.06
N LEU A 42 9.86 5.89 -10.34
CA LEU A 42 9.85 4.93 -11.44
C LEU A 42 11.15 4.11 -11.47
N MET A 43 12.31 4.78 -11.46
CA MET A 43 13.61 4.10 -11.51
C MET A 43 13.85 3.19 -10.30
N ARG A 44 13.40 3.60 -9.10
CA ARG A 44 13.42 2.75 -7.91
C ARG A 44 12.57 1.49 -8.10
N MET A 45 11.34 1.64 -8.60
CA MET A 45 10.43 0.52 -8.83
C MET A 45 10.98 -0.46 -9.88
N LEU A 46 11.51 0.06 -10.99
CA LEU A 46 12.11 -0.78 -12.04
C LEU A 46 13.34 -1.52 -11.53
N SER A 47 14.25 -0.82 -10.84
CA SER A 47 15.45 -1.44 -10.29
C SER A 47 15.12 -2.52 -9.26
N ALA A 48 14.16 -2.28 -8.37
CA ALA A 48 13.77 -3.23 -7.34
C ALA A 48 13.13 -4.49 -7.93
N ASN A 49 12.44 -4.38 -9.07
CA ASN A 49 11.68 -5.46 -9.68
C ASN A 49 12.30 -6.01 -10.96
N ARG A 50 13.54 -5.65 -11.29
CA ARG A 50 14.17 -6.01 -12.58
C ARG A 50 14.30 -7.53 -12.78
N ASP A 51 14.46 -8.26 -11.69
CA ASP A 51 14.73 -9.70 -11.69
C ASP A 51 13.45 -10.55 -11.48
N CYS A 52 12.28 -9.92 -11.30
CA CYS A 52 11.01 -10.65 -11.29
C CYS A 52 10.61 -11.07 -12.72
N ALA A 53 9.76 -12.08 -12.85
CA ALA A 53 9.36 -12.62 -14.15
C ALA A 53 8.74 -11.55 -15.07
N PHE A 54 7.92 -10.65 -14.51
CA PHE A 54 7.34 -9.52 -15.25
C PHE A 54 8.41 -8.51 -15.68
N GLY A 55 9.37 -8.21 -14.81
CA GLY A 55 10.47 -7.28 -15.09
C GLY A 55 11.41 -7.80 -16.18
N GLN A 56 11.74 -9.09 -16.16
CA GLN A 56 12.52 -9.74 -17.22
C GLN A 56 11.76 -9.74 -18.56
N ALA A 57 10.46 -10.04 -18.54
CA ALA A 57 9.64 -10.05 -19.75
C ALA A 57 9.53 -8.68 -20.44
N HIS A 58 9.74 -7.59 -19.70
CA HIS A 58 9.68 -6.22 -20.20
C HIS A 58 11.03 -5.48 -20.16
N ASP A 59 12.15 -6.20 -19.97
CA ASP A 59 13.50 -5.64 -19.93
C ASP A 59 13.64 -4.42 -18.98
N PHE A 60 13.19 -4.58 -17.73
CA PHE A 60 13.30 -3.50 -16.72
C PHE A 60 14.74 -3.03 -16.51
N PHE A 61 15.73 -3.92 -16.67
CA PHE A 61 17.14 -3.57 -16.57
C PHE A 61 17.58 -2.54 -17.64
N GLY A 62 17.04 -2.65 -18.85
CA GLY A 62 17.36 -1.77 -19.97
C GLY A 62 16.65 -0.42 -19.95
N ILE A 63 15.71 -0.17 -19.05
CA ILE A 63 14.94 1.08 -18.98
C ILE A 63 15.71 2.15 -18.21
N ARG A 64 15.87 3.34 -18.81
CA ARG A 64 16.58 4.50 -18.24
C ARG A 64 15.69 5.68 -17.89
N ASP A 65 14.51 5.75 -18.49
CA ASP A 65 13.56 6.83 -18.29
C ASP A 65 12.11 6.41 -18.57
N ALA A 66 11.19 7.36 -18.40
CA ALA A 66 9.76 7.15 -18.62
C ALA A 66 9.39 6.98 -20.11
N GLU A 67 10.21 7.46 -21.05
CA GLU A 67 9.94 7.26 -22.47
C GLU A 67 10.20 5.80 -22.86
N GLU A 68 11.35 5.26 -22.45
CA GLU A 68 11.69 3.86 -22.63
C GLU A 68 10.74 2.92 -21.90
N PHE A 69 10.29 3.29 -20.69
CA PHE A 69 9.27 2.53 -19.96
C PHE A 69 7.99 2.38 -20.79
N ARG A 70 7.47 3.47 -21.36
CA ARG A 70 6.25 3.46 -22.17
C ARG A 70 6.38 2.64 -23.46
N LYS A 71 7.59 2.54 -24.02
CA LYS A 71 7.87 1.70 -25.21
C LYS A 71 7.86 0.22 -24.87
N ARG A 72 8.38 -0.16 -23.70
CA ARG A 72 8.53 -1.57 -23.29
C ARG A 72 7.32 -2.12 -22.56
N VAL A 73 6.64 -1.31 -21.75
CA VAL A 73 5.51 -1.73 -20.91
C VAL A 73 4.22 -1.10 -21.43
N PRO A 74 3.36 -1.87 -22.12
CA PRO A 74 2.08 -1.33 -22.59
C PRO A 74 1.13 -1.04 -21.42
N ILE A 75 0.12 -0.22 -21.67
CA ILE A 75 -0.98 -0.03 -20.74
C ILE A 75 -1.81 -1.32 -20.73
N HIS A 76 -2.00 -1.91 -19.54
CA HIS A 76 -2.74 -3.14 -19.37
C HIS A 76 -4.09 -2.92 -18.71
N THR A 77 -5.10 -3.65 -19.19
CA THR A 77 -6.32 -3.93 -18.44
C THR A 77 -6.10 -5.07 -17.45
N TYR A 78 -7.00 -5.24 -16.47
CA TYR A 78 -6.92 -6.35 -15.53
C TYR A 78 -6.93 -7.72 -16.24
N ALA A 79 -7.78 -7.89 -17.25
CA ALA A 79 -7.86 -9.15 -18.01
C ALA A 79 -6.52 -9.49 -18.70
N GLN A 80 -5.77 -8.49 -19.14
CA GLN A 80 -4.44 -8.68 -19.73
C GLN A 80 -3.37 -8.99 -18.67
N LEU A 81 -3.54 -8.51 -17.43
CA LEU A 81 -2.66 -8.85 -16.30
C LEU A 81 -3.05 -10.18 -15.61
N GLN A 82 -4.24 -10.69 -15.86
CA GLN A 82 -4.76 -11.89 -15.20
C GLN A 82 -3.80 -13.08 -15.29
N PRO A 83 -3.17 -13.40 -16.44
CA PRO A 83 -2.19 -14.49 -16.48
C PRO A 83 -1.02 -14.29 -15.51
N TRP A 84 -0.54 -13.07 -15.33
CA TRP A 84 0.54 -12.78 -14.37
C TRP A 84 0.09 -12.89 -12.92
N ILE A 85 -1.15 -12.49 -12.64
CA ILE A 85 -1.76 -12.63 -11.31
C ILE A 85 -1.95 -14.10 -10.99
N GLU A 86 -2.48 -14.90 -11.91
CA GLU A 86 -2.65 -16.36 -11.72
C GLU A 86 -1.30 -17.06 -11.50
N ARG A 87 -0.27 -16.69 -12.26
CA ARG A 87 1.11 -17.16 -11.99
C ARG A 87 1.56 -16.79 -10.59
N ALA A 88 1.34 -15.55 -10.14
CA ALA A 88 1.68 -15.11 -8.78
C ALA A 88 0.85 -15.83 -7.68
N GLN A 89 -0.25 -16.48 -8.03
CA GLN A 89 -1.10 -17.28 -7.13
C GLN A 89 -0.75 -18.78 -7.15
N GLN A 90 0.01 -19.26 -8.14
CA GLN A 90 0.31 -20.67 -8.35
C GLN A 90 1.80 -21.00 -8.19
N GLU A 91 2.67 -20.13 -8.69
CA GLU A 91 4.12 -20.30 -8.68
C GLU A 91 4.73 -19.76 -7.38
N GLN A 92 5.85 -20.35 -6.97
CA GLN A 92 6.70 -19.80 -5.91
C GLN A 92 7.75 -18.88 -6.55
N GLY A 93 7.99 -17.71 -5.95
CA GLY A 93 9.04 -16.78 -6.39
C GLY A 93 8.54 -15.43 -6.92
N PRO A 94 9.45 -14.59 -7.43
CA PRO A 94 9.16 -13.21 -7.81
C PRO A 94 8.49 -13.13 -9.19
N ILE A 95 7.16 -13.09 -9.25
CA ILE A 95 6.41 -13.02 -10.50
C ILE A 95 6.16 -11.58 -10.96
N LEU A 96 5.30 -10.84 -10.25
CA LEU A 96 4.96 -9.44 -10.57
C LEU A 96 5.95 -8.44 -9.94
N THR A 97 6.44 -8.78 -8.75
CA THR A 97 7.35 -7.97 -7.94
C THR A 97 8.44 -8.86 -7.35
N ALA A 98 9.55 -8.27 -6.91
CA ALA A 98 10.63 -9.01 -6.26
C ALA A 98 10.18 -9.63 -4.92
N SER A 99 9.39 -8.87 -4.15
CA SER A 99 8.74 -9.37 -2.93
C SER A 99 7.39 -10.02 -3.28
N PRO A 100 7.07 -11.21 -2.76
CA PRO A 100 5.76 -11.82 -2.96
C PRO A 100 4.67 -11.00 -2.25
N PRO A 101 3.41 -11.05 -2.74
CA PRO A 101 2.29 -10.46 -2.02
C PRO A 101 2.10 -11.09 -0.64
N LEU A 102 1.76 -10.27 0.36
CA LEU A 102 1.34 -10.74 1.68
C LEU A 102 -0.08 -11.32 1.63
N PHE A 103 -0.93 -10.72 0.79
CA PHE A 103 -2.26 -11.19 0.47
C PHE A 103 -2.71 -10.59 -0.87
N PHE A 104 -3.80 -11.14 -1.42
CA PHE A 104 -4.50 -10.55 -2.56
C PHE A 104 -5.84 -9.98 -2.10
N GLU A 105 -6.04 -8.67 -2.24
CA GLU A 105 -7.32 -8.04 -1.89
C GLU A 105 -8.34 -8.19 -3.01
N ARG A 106 -9.61 -8.34 -2.66
CA ARG A 106 -10.70 -8.44 -3.65
C ARG A 106 -11.29 -7.05 -3.90
N SER A 107 -11.32 -6.63 -5.16
CA SER A 107 -12.08 -5.43 -5.53
C SER A 107 -13.49 -5.81 -6.00
N SER A 108 -14.49 -5.03 -5.60
CA SER A 108 -15.93 -5.20 -5.89
C SER A 108 -16.35 -4.86 -7.32
N GLY A 109 -15.42 -4.89 -8.29
CA GLY A 109 -15.73 -4.48 -9.66
C GLY A 109 -16.86 -5.30 -10.30
N ASN A 110 -17.72 -4.63 -11.08
CA ASN A 110 -18.86 -5.21 -11.83
C ASN A 110 -18.49 -6.25 -12.90
N SER A 111 -17.24 -6.73 -12.96
CA SER A 111 -16.84 -7.79 -13.88
C SER A 111 -17.27 -9.15 -13.34
N ALA A 112 -17.64 -10.07 -14.23
CA ALA A 112 -17.94 -11.47 -13.87
C ALA A 112 -16.79 -12.18 -13.13
N LEU A 113 -15.57 -11.62 -13.21
CA LEU A 113 -14.37 -12.05 -12.48
C LEU A 113 -14.08 -11.09 -11.32
N GLN A 114 -14.01 -11.64 -10.12
CA GLN A 114 -13.50 -10.94 -8.94
C GLN A 114 -12.00 -10.67 -9.11
N LYS A 115 -11.59 -9.41 -9.01
CA LYS A 115 -10.19 -9.02 -9.21
C LYS A 115 -9.39 -9.26 -7.93
N HIS A 116 -8.23 -9.88 -8.05
CA HIS A 116 -7.26 -10.13 -6.99
C HIS A 116 -6.10 -9.16 -7.15
N ILE A 117 -6.05 -8.14 -6.28
CA ILE A 117 -5.01 -7.11 -6.30
C ILE A 117 -3.91 -7.52 -5.31
N PRO A 118 -2.64 -7.65 -5.75
CA PRO A 118 -1.55 -8.04 -4.85
C PRO A 118 -1.19 -6.90 -3.88
N TYR A 119 -1.11 -7.20 -2.59
CA TYR A 119 -0.66 -6.27 -1.56
C TYR A 119 0.71 -6.73 -1.04
N THR A 120 1.77 -6.00 -1.38
CA THR A 120 3.12 -6.27 -0.88
C THR A 120 3.41 -5.42 0.36
N GLN A 121 4.44 -5.81 1.13
CA GLN A 121 4.91 -5.03 2.28
C GLN A 121 5.28 -3.59 1.88
N GLU A 122 5.94 -3.41 0.73
CA GLU A 122 6.35 -2.10 0.23
C GLU A 122 5.15 -1.23 -0.13
N PHE A 123 4.11 -1.81 -0.73
CA PHE A 123 2.87 -1.08 -1.03
C PHE A 123 2.15 -0.65 0.25
N LEU A 124 2.03 -1.54 1.24
CA LEU A 124 1.45 -1.21 2.54
C LEU A 124 2.20 -0.07 3.23
N GLY A 125 3.54 -0.07 3.18
CA GLY A 125 4.33 1.04 3.72
C GLY A 125 4.05 2.39 3.03
N GLN A 126 3.86 2.40 1.70
CA GLN A 126 3.49 3.61 0.95
C GLN A 126 2.07 4.08 1.28
N LEU A 127 1.13 3.14 1.41
CA LEU A 127 -0.24 3.41 1.84
C LEU A 127 -0.25 4.03 3.25
N GLN A 128 0.50 3.45 4.19
CA GLN A 128 0.66 3.97 5.55
C GLN A 128 1.23 5.39 5.54
N GLY A 129 2.28 5.67 4.76
CA GLY A 129 2.82 7.02 4.64
C GLY A 129 1.78 8.03 4.11
N SER A 130 0.95 7.63 3.16
CA SER A 130 -0.14 8.47 2.65
C SER A 130 -1.22 8.74 3.71
N LEU A 131 -1.59 7.71 4.47
CA LEU A 131 -2.51 7.82 5.60
C LEU A 131 -1.93 8.72 6.70
N THR A 132 -0.63 8.65 6.97
CA THR A 132 0.05 9.53 7.94
C THR A 132 -0.14 11.00 7.56
N VAL A 133 0.10 11.36 6.30
CA VAL A 133 -0.10 12.74 5.81
C VAL A 133 -1.55 13.17 6.02
N TRP A 134 -2.51 12.34 5.60
CA TRP A 134 -3.93 12.66 5.73
C TRP A 134 -4.38 12.84 7.19
N LEU A 135 -4.03 11.90 8.07
CA LEU A 135 -4.42 11.94 9.48
C LEU A 135 -3.76 13.10 10.23
N ALA A 136 -2.50 13.41 9.91
CA ALA A 136 -1.81 14.53 10.52
C ALA A 136 -2.44 15.87 10.12
N ASP A 137 -2.79 16.04 8.85
CA ASP A 137 -3.49 17.25 8.39
C ASP A 137 -4.92 17.33 8.97
N MET A 138 -5.64 16.20 9.06
CA MET A 138 -6.94 16.14 9.73
C MET A 138 -6.83 16.56 11.21
N TYR A 139 -5.85 16.06 11.95
CA TYR A 139 -5.64 16.46 13.35
C TYR A 139 -5.28 17.94 13.50
N ARG A 140 -4.48 18.48 12.57
CA ARG A 140 -4.13 19.91 12.53
C ARG A 140 -5.35 20.79 12.31
N GLN A 141 -6.28 20.36 11.46
CA GLN A 141 -7.50 21.11 11.14
C GLN A 141 -8.61 20.91 12.20
N VAL A 142 -8.70 19.72 12.78
CA VAL A 142 -9.74 19.33 13.74
C VAL A 142 -9.09 18.61 14.94
N PRO A 143 -8.46 19.33 15.88
CA PRO A 143 -7.80 18.73 17.04
C PRO A 143 -8.74 17.88 17.92
N GLU A 144 -10.04 18.16 17.88
CA GLU A 144 -11.09 17.42 18.60
C GLU A 144 -11.23 15.97 18.16
N VAL A 145 -10.71 15.60 16.98
CA VAL A 145 -10.66 14.18 16.56
C VAL A 145 -9.90 13.31 17.58
N SER A 146 -9.00 13.91 18.36
CA SER A 146 -8.28 13.23 19.45
C SER A 146 -9.12 12.87 20.67
N HIS A 147 -10.38 13.32 20.74
CA HIS A 147 -11.29 13.00 21.85
C HIS A 147 -12.04 11.69 21.56
N GLY A 148 -12.24 11.37 20.27
CA GLY A 148 -12.98 10.20 19.80
C GLY A 148 -12.13 8.95 19.60
N SER A 149 -12.79 7.83 19.30
CA SER A 149 -12.14 6.60 18.79
C SER A 149 -12.35 6.48 17.28
N GLY A 150 -11.37 5.96 16.56
CA GLY A 150 -11.48 5.68 15.14
C GLY A 150 -12.19 4.36 14.87
N TYR A 151 -13.13 4.35 13.92
CA TYR A 151 -13.64 3.13 13.31
C TYR A 151 -12.96 2.94 11.96
N TRP A 152 -12.33 1.79 11.76
CA TRP A 152 -11.54 1.48 10.57
C TRP A 152 -12.22 0.36 9.79
N SER A 153 -12.53 0.62 8.52
CA SER A 153 -13.04 -0.37 7.58
C SER A 153 -12.22 -0.27 6.30
N MET A 154 -11.24 -1.16 6.14
CA MET A 154 -10.28 -1.14 5.03
C MET A 154 -10.61 -2.18 3.97
N SER A 155 -11.09 -3.35 4.39
CA SER A 155 -11.49 -4.45 3.53
C SER A 155 -13.01 -4.68 3.59
N PRO A 156 -13.61 -5.27 2.53
CA PRO A 156 -15.02 -5.59 2.54
C PRO A 156 -15.35 -6.55 3.70
N PRO A 157 -16.36 -6.24 4.54
CA PRO A 157 -16.69 -7.10 5.66
C PRO A 157 -17.24 -8.45 5.17
N LEU A 158 -17.03 -9.50 5.97
CA LEU A 158 -17.70 -10.81 5.85
C LEU A 158 -17.33 -11.65 4.62
N GLN A 159 -16.17 -11.41 4.01
CA GLN A 159 -15.69 -12.32 2.96
C GLN A 159 -15.13 -13.61 3.54
N GLN A 160 -15.40 -14.73 2.87
CA GLN A 160 -14.85 -16.01 3.29
C GLN A 160 -13.32 -16.01 3.09
N PRO A 161 -12.55 -16.45 4.10
CA PRO A 161 -11.13 -16.69 3.94
C PRO A 161 -10.90 -17.64 2.76
N ALA A 162 -9.92 -17.32 1.93
CA ALA A 162 -9.46 -18.21 0.86
C ALA A 162 -7.95 -18.13 0.74
N MET A 163 -7.37 -19.14 0.12
CA MET A 163 -5.94 -19.25 -0.12
C MET A 163 -5.69 -19.51 -1.59
N THR A 164 -4.62 -18.93 -2.12
CA THR A 164 -4.10 -19.27 -3.44
C THR A 164 -3.41 -20.64 -3.41
N ALA A 165 -3.12 -21.20 -4.58
CA ALA A 165 -2.46 -22.52 -4.69
C ALA A 165 -1.04 -22.52 -4.09
N ASN A 166 -0.33 -21.38 -4.13
CA ASN A 166 0.98 -21.22 -3.51
C ASN A 166 0.93 -20.81 -2.02
N GLY A 167 -0.26 -20.74 -1.40
CA GLY A 167 -0.42 -20.51 0.03
C GLY A 167 -0.44 -19.04 0.46
N ILE A 168 -0.71 -18.10 -0.44
CA ILE A 168 -0.92 -16.68 -0.13
C ILE A 168 -2.42 -16.45 0.17
N PRO A 169 -2.78 -15.72 1.24
CA PRO A 169 -4.17 -15.40 1.54
C PRO A 169 -4.86 -14.55 0.45
N ILE A 170 -6.17 -14.76 0.28
CA ILE A 170 -7.05 -13.88 -0.48
C ILE A 170 -7.99 -13.17 0.50
N GLY A 171 -7.84 -11.85 0.57
CA GLY A 171 -8.37 -10.95 1.59
C GLY A 171 -7.41 -10.79 2.78
N SER A 172 -7.45 -9.62 3.41
CA SER A 172 -6.78 -9.41 4.70
C SER A 172 -7.47 -10.19 5.83
N VAL A 173 -6.71 -10.61 6.85
CA VAL A 173 -7.26 -11.31 8.02
C VAL A 173 -7.90 -10.32 9.00
N SER A 174 -7.46 -9.06 8.97
CA SER A 174 -7.96 -7.96 9.78
C SER A 174 -7.61 -6.64 9.13
N ASP A 175 -8.46 -5.62 9.26
CA ASP A 175 -8.14 -4.26 8.82
C ASP A 175 -6.91 -3.68 9.52
N LEU A 176 -6.56 -4.15 10.73
CA LEU A 176 -5.32 -3.78 11.40
C LEU A 176 -4.07 -4.26 10.66
N GLN A 177 -4.18 -5.27 9.80
CA GLN A 177 -3.07 -5.75 8.96
C GLN A 177 -2.56 -4.66 8.01
N TYR A 178 -3.43 -3.74 7.57
CA TYR A 178 -3.05 -2.59 6.76
C TYR A 178 -2.17 -1.59 7.52
N LEU A 179 -2.32 -1.53 8.84
CA LEU A 179 -1.67 -0.55 9.72
C LEU A 179 -0.53 -1.15 10.53
N GLN A 180 -0.33 -2.48 10.47
CA GLN A 180 0.61 -3.20 11.30
C GLN A 180 2.03 -2.62 11.16
N GLY A 181 2.67 -2.38 12.31
CA GLY A 181 4.03 -1.83 12.38
C GLY A 181 4.12 -0.32 12.16
N SER A 182 3.01 0.38 11.94
CA SER A 182 2.99 1.84 11.79
C SER A 182 2.56 2.55 13.09
N ALA A 183 2.89 3.83 13.22
CA ALA A 183 2.39 4.68 14.29
C ALA A 183 0.85 4.85 14.26
N ILE A 184 0.23 4.65 13.09
CA ILE A 184 -1.23 4.73 12.91
C ILE A 184 -1.94 3.60 13.66
N ALA A 185 -1.31 2.43 13.80
CA ALA A 185 -1.91 1.31 14.53
C ALA A 185 -2.27 1.68 15.99
N GLY A 186 -1.52 2.60 16.60
CA GLY A 186 -1.81 3.11 17.95
C GLY A 186 -3.09 3.94 18.02
N LEU A 187 -3.59 4.48 16.90
CA LEU A 187 -4.84 5.24 16.81
C LEU A 187 -6.07 4.36 16.53
N ALA A 188 -5.86 3.08 16.20
CA ALA A 188 -6.92 2.13 15.88
C ALA A 188 -7.41 1.33 17.10
N GLY A 189 -6.84 1.56 18.29
CA GLY A 189 -7.19 0.90 19.56
C GLY A 189 -8.01 1.75 20.53
#